data_AF-A0A1C5DGA7-F1
#
_entry.id   AF-A0A1C5DGA7-F1
#
_cell.length_a   1.000
_cell.length_b   1.000
_cell.length_c   1.000
_cell.angle_alpha   90.00
_cell.angle_beta   90.00
_cell.angle_gamma   90.00
#
_symmetry.space_group_name_H-M   'P 1'
#
loop_
_entity.id
_entity.type
_entity.pdbx_description
1 polymer ?
#
loop_
_entity_poly.entity_id
_entity_poly.type
_entity_poly.pdbx_seq_one_letter_code
_entity_poly.pdbx_strand_id
1 'polypeptide(L)'
;LGGQPHVAASARRTAGVRGDLDHFGALGFLQGLLTVLRDSGHTGLFVVLDEVETLQRVRSDARDKALNALRQLIDEVHSGRFPGLYLVITGTPAFYDGQQGVQRLAPLAQRLATDFTTDPRFDNPRAVQIRLPGFNQKSLVGLGLTIRDLYADAAEMPERVRKVVDDGYVADLALAVGGALGGKVGVAPRLFLKKLVGDVLDRVDQFDDFDPRQHYRLTVAGSELTDVERNLAATVSGDSASADDIDLEL
;
A
#
# COMPACT_ATOMS: atom_id res chain seq x y z
N LEU A 1 -25.08 7.97 14.40
CA LEU A 1 -25.59 9.10 15.21
C LEU A 1 -24.74 9.36 16.46
N GLY A 2 -24.42 8.36 17.30
CA GLY A 2 -23.62 8.58 18.53
C GLY A 2 -22.18 9.08 18.33
N GLY A 3 -21.60 8.88 17.15
CA GLY A 3 -20.23 9.31 16.81
C GLY A 3 -20.12 10.65 16.08
N GLN A 4 -21.24 11.35 15.81
CA GLN A 4 -21.21 12.68 15.21
C GLN A 4 -21.27 13.75 16.31
N PRO A 5 -20.21 14.56 16.49
CA PRO A 5 -20.13 15.55 17.57
C PRO A 5 -21.15 16.70 17.42
N HIS A 6 -21.71 16.91 16.23
CA HIS A 6 -22.59 18.04 15.92
C HIS A 6 -24.09 17.70 15.87
N VAL A 7 -24.51 16.52 16.34
CA VAL A 7 -25.94 16.18 16.39
C VAL A 7 -26.57 16.76 17.66
N ALA A 8 -27.58 17.61 17.48
CA ALA A 8 -28.31 18.24 18.57
C ALA A 8 -28.88 17.20 19.57
N ALA A 9 -28.79 17.51 20.87
CA ALA A 9 -29.25 16.62 21.95
C ALA A 9 -30.75 16.29 21.90
N SER A 10 -31.57 17.10 21.23
CA SER A 10 -32.98 16.80 20.93
C SER A 10 -33.11 15.64 19.94
N ALA A 11 -32.35 15.64 18.85
CA ALA A 11 -32.35 14.57 17.86
C ALA A 11 -31.83 13.24 18.43
N ARG A 12 -30.78 13.28 19.28
CA ARG A 12 -30.27 12.07 19.96
C ARG A 12 -31.31 11.44 20.91
N ARG A 13 -32.08 12.27 21.63
CA ARG A 13 -33.16 11.80 22.53
C ARG A 13 -34.33 11.17 21.79
N THR A 14 -34.78 11.80 20.69
CA THR A 14 -35.87 11.25 19.87
C THR A 14 -35.47 9.92 19.22
N ALA A 15 -34.21 9.75 18.85
CA ALA A 15 -33.67 8.51 18.29
C ALA A 15 -33.32 7.45 19.35
N GLY A 16 -33.55 7.70 20.65
CA GLY A 16 -33.24 6.75 21.72
C GLY A 16 -31.74 6.51 21.97
N VAL A 17 -30.86 7.36 21.42
CA VAL A 17 -29.40 7.22 21.53
C VAL A 17 -28.92 7.79 22.87
N ARG A 18 -28.48 6.93 23.80
CA ARG A 18 -27.82 7.33 25.05
C ARG A 18 -26.30 7.23 24.93
N GLY A 19 -25.60 8.32 25.25
CA GLY A 19 -24.14 8.36 25.40
C GLY A 19 -23.38 8.88 24.16
N ASP A 20 -22.17 9.38 24.40
CA ASP A 20 -21.15 9.54 23.36
C ASP A 20 -20.52 8.19 23.03
N LEU A 21 -20.01 8.04 21.81
CA LEU A 21 -19.39 6.81 21.34
C LEU A 21 -18.02 6.63 22.02
N ASP A 22 -17.97 5.89 23.11
CA ASP A 22 -16.73 5.45 23.74
C ASP A 22 -16.16 4.20 23.05
N HIS A 23 -15.00 3.71 23.49
CA HIS A 23 -14.37 2.53 22.88
C HIS A 23 -15.30 1.29 22.90
N PHE A 24 -16.07 1.10 23.97
CA PHE A 24 -17.02 -0.01 24.09
C PHE A 24 -18.23 0.16 23.17
N GLY A 25 -18.73 1.39 23.02
CA GLY A 25 -19.78 1.74 22.07
C GLY A 25 -19.36 1.57 20.61
N ALA A 26 -18.08 1.80 20.30
CA ALA A 26 -17.52 1.57 18.96
C ALA A 26 -17.51 0.09 18.60
N LEU A 27 -17.07 -0.76 19.53
CA LEU A 27 -17.09 -2.21 19.32
C LEU A 27 -18.51 -2.76 19.24
N GLY A 28 -19.44 -2.27 20.07
CA GLY A 28 -20.86 -2.64 19.98
C GLY A 28 -21.50 -2.24 18.64
N PHE A 29 -21.17 -1.05 18.13
CA PHE A 29 -21.62 -0.61 16.81
C PHE A 29 -21.11 -1.53 15.69
N LEU A 30 -19.85 -1.96 15.76
CA LEU A 30 -19.26 -2.88 14.79
C LEU A 30 -19.98 -4.24 14.77
N GLN A 31 -20.39 -4.76 15.93
CA GLN A 31 -21.20 -6.00 15.99
C GLN A 31 -22.57 -5.79 15.32
N GLY A 32 -23.22 -4.66 15.60
CA GLY A 32 -24.49 -4.30 14.95
C GLY A 32 -24.36 -4.22 13.43
N LEU A 33 -23.30 -3.56 12.94
CA LEU A 33 -23.01 -3.46 11.51
C LEU A 33 -22.83 -4.84 10.86
N LEU A 34 -22.04 -5.73 11.48
CA LEU A 34 -21.83 -7.10 10.98
C LEU A 34 -23.14 -7.90 10.95
N THR A 35 -24.04 -7.65 11.89
CA THR A 35 -25.36 -8.29 11.93
C THR A 35 -26.22 -7.81 10.76
N VAL A 36 -26.29 -6.49 10.53
CA VAL A 36 -27.02 -5.92 9.40
C VAL A 36 -26.47 -6.39 8.05
N LEU A 37 -25.14 -6.47 7.91
CA LEU A 37 -24.49 -6.97 6.68
C LEU A 37 -24.89 -8.42 6.40
N ARG A 38 -24.85 -9.27 7.43
CA ARG A 38 -25.28 -10.67 7.32
C ARG A 38 -26.75 -10.78 6.93
N ASP A 39 -27.63 -10.02 7.58
CA ASP A 39 -29.07 -10.04 7.31
C ASP A 39 -29.39 -9.49 5.91
N SER A 40 -28.50 -8.68 5.35
CA SER A 40 -28.58 -8.17 3.96
C SER A 40 -27.95 -9.12 2.92
N GLY A 41 -27.49 -10.32 3.33
CA GLY A 41 -26.90 -11.31 2.43
C GLY A 41 -25.40 -11.16 2.16
N HIS A 42 -24.71 -10.24 2.83
CA HIS A 42 -23.25 -10.12 2.72
C HIS A 42 -22.54 -11.12 3.64
N THR A 43 -21.42 -11.67 3.16
CA THR A 43 -20.62 -12.67 3.90
C THR A 43 -19.91 -12.09 5.13
N GLY A 44 -19.66 -10.78 5.16
CA GLY A 44 -18.89 -10.16 6.22
C GLY A 44 -18.39 -8.75 5.89
N LEU A 45 -17.42 -8.28 6.67
CA LEU A 45 -16.76 -6.99 6.51
C LEU A 45 -15.25 -7.18 6.45
N PHE A 46 -14.61 -6.60 5.44
CA PHE A 46 -13.15 -6.55 5.32
C PHE A 46 -12.66 -5.15 5.71
N VAL A 47 -11.86 -5.05 6.76
CA VAL A 47 -11.33 -3.78 7.29
C VAL A 47 -9.83 -3.74 7.09
N VAL A 48 -9.36 -2.69 6.41
CA VAL A 48 -7.92 -2.40 6.25
C VAL A 48 -7.56 -1.20 7.10
N LEU A 49 -6.58 -1.37 7.98
CA LEU A 49 -5.90 -0.29 8.67
C LEU A 49 -4.58 -0.04 7.94
N ASP A 50 -4.54 1.02 7.14
CA ASP A 50 -3.39 1.34 6.31
C ASP A 50 -2.42 2.32 6.97
N GLU A 51 -1.15 2.22 6.57
CA GLU A 51 -0.04 3.06 7.02
C GLU A 51 0.03 3.25 8.54
N VAL A 52 -0.08 2.15 9.30
CA VAL A 52 -0.13 2.24 10.76
C VAL A 52 1.16 2.81 11.39
N GLU A 53 2.27 2.87 10.64
CA GLU A 53 3.48 3.60 11.04
C GLU A 53 3.25 5.09 11.28
N THR A 54 2.19 5.67 10.73
CA THR A 54 1.82 7.07 10.97
C THR A 54 1.58 7.35 12.46
N LEU A 55 1.20 6.33 13.23
CA LEU A 55 1.10 6.39 14.69
C LEU A 55 2.41 6.79 15.37
N GLN A 56 3.56 6.53 14.74
CA GLN A 56 4.87 6.93 15.26
C GLN A 56 5.09 8.45 15.24
N ARG A 57 4.30 9.20 14.46
CA ARG A 57 4.36 10.67 14.40
C ARG A 57 3.43 11.34 15.43
N VAL A 58 2.53 10.57 16.04
CA VAL A 58 1.56 11.08 17.02
C VAL A 58 2.22 11.23 18.39
N ARG A 59 1.74 12.19 19.20
CA ARG A 59 2.18 12.36 20.60
C ARG A 59 2.09 11.04 21.39
N SER A 60 3.00 10.91 22.34
CA SER A 60 3.20 9.70 23.17
C SER A 60 1.90 9.16 23.77
N ASP A 61 1.10 10.00 24.42
CA ASP A 61 -0.14 9.62 25.10
C ASP A 61 -1.22 9.08 24.14
N ALA A 62 -1.39 9.73 22.99
CA ALA A 62 -2.33 9.31 21.97
C ALA A 62 -1.85 8.03 21.25
N ARG A 63 -0.54 7.87 21.07
CA ARG A 63 0.06 6.64 20.53
C ARG A 63 -0.17 5.44 21.45
N ASP A 64 0.07 5.60 22.74
CA ASP A 64 -0.16 4.53 23.73
C ASP A 64 -1.63 4.09 23.75
N LYS A 65 -2.56 5.05 23.63
CA LYS A 65 -3.99 4.74 23.49
C LYS A 65 -4.29 4.01 22.19
N ALA A 66 -3.71 4.44 21.06
CA ALA A 66 -3.90 3.79 19.77
C ALA A 66 -3.36 2.35 19.74
N LEU A 67 -2.17 2.11 20.28
CA LEU A 67 -1.60 0.76 20.39
C LEU A 67 -2.45 -0.16 21.28
N ASN A 68 -2.97 0.37 22.40
CA ASN A 68 -3.90 -0.38 23.25
C ASN A 68 -5.22 -0.69 22.54
N ALA A 69 -5.78 0.27 21.80
CA ALA A 69 -6.99 0.05 21.01
C ALA A 69 -6.78 -1.02 19.92
N LEU A 70 -5.62 -1.00 19.24
CA LEU A 70 -5.25 -2.01 18.26
C LEU A 70 -5.14 -3.40 18.90
N ARG A 71 -4.49 -3.49 20.06
CA ARG A 71 -4.40 -4.74 20.85
C ARG A 71 -5.78 -5.28 21.22
N GLN A 72 -6.68 -4.42 21.68
CA GLN A 72 -8.05 -4.81 22.03
C GLN A 72 -8.82 -5.27 20.79
N LEU A 73 -8.72 -4.57 19.67
CA LEU A 73 -9.38 -4.99 18.42
C LEU A 73 -8.91 -6.38 17.97
N ILE A 74 -7.61 -6.65 18.03
CA ILE A 74 -7.03 -7.97 17.70
C ILE A 74 -7.57 -9.05 18.64
N ASP A 75 -7.62 -8.79 19.95
CA ASP A 75 -8.16 -9.73 20.93
C ASP A 75 -9.62 -10.09 20.64
N GLU A 76 -10.42 -9.09 20.28
CA GLU A 76 -11.86 -9.26 20.03
C GLU A 76 -12.15 -9.96 18.70
N VAL A 77 -11.32 -9.72 17.67
CA VAL A 77 -11.36 -10.51 16.44
C VAL A 77 -10.98 -11.96 16.75
N HIS A 78 -9.88 -12.18 17.48
CA HIS A 78 -9.37 -13.51 17.80
C HIS A 78 -10.33 -14.31 18.71
N SER A 79 -11.02 -13.65 19.64
CA SER A 79 -12.02 -14.28 20.53
C SER A 79 -13.32 -14.66 19.81
N GLY A 80 -13.49 -14.26 18.55
CA GLY A 80 -14.69 -14.50 17.77
C GLY A 80 -15.84 -13.53 18.07
N ARG A 81 -15.57 -12.40 18.75
CA ARG A 81 -16.59 -11.37 19.06
C ARG A 81 -17.18 -10.72 17.80
N PHE A 82 -16.45 -10.75 16.68
CA PHE A 82 -16.83 -10.18 15.40
C PHE A 82 -16.91 -11.24 14.27
N PRO A 83 -17.91 -12.14 14.27
CA PRO A 83 -18.02 -13.15 13.23
C PRO A 83 -18.26 -12.51 11.85
N GLY A 84 -17.45 -12.90 10.86
CA GLY A 84 -17.49 -12.32 9.50
C GLY A 84 -16.64 -11.06 9.34
N LEU A 85 -15.94 -10.60 10.37
CA LEU A 85 -14.94 -9.54 10.24
C LEU A 85 -13.59 -10.13 9.85
N TYR A 86 -12.97 -9.57 8.82
CA TYR A 86 -11.58 -9.82 8.47
C TYR A 86 -10.78 -8.52 8.61
N LEU A 87 -9.73 -8.54 9.42
CA LEU A 87 -8.89 -7.38 9.70
C LEU A 87 -7.53 -7.53 9.02
N VAL A 88 -7.17 -6.55 8.20
CA VAL A 88 -5.82 -6.40 7.63
C VAL A 88 -5.20 -5.14 8.18
N ILE A 89 -3.95 -5.24 8.61
CA ILE A 89 -3.17 -4.12 9.11
C ILE A 89 -1.92 -4.05 8.24
N THR A 90 -1.73 -2.95 7.53
CA THR A 90 -0.55 -2.72 6.71
C THR A 90 0.33 -1.66 7.37
N GLY A 91 1.63 -1.88 7.29
CA GLY A 91 2.62 -0.94 7.79
C GLY A 91 4.03 -1.39 7.48
N THR A 92 4.98 -0.49 7.72
CA THR A 92 6.40 -0.75 7.49
C THR A 92 7.08 -1.46 8.67
N PRO A 93 8.27 -2.06 8.45
CA PRO A 93 9.08 -2.65 9.53
C PRO A 93 9.34 -1.67 10.69
N ALA A 94 9.41 -0.37 10.42
CA ALA A 94 9.54 0.66 11.46
C ALA A 94 8.42 0.58 12.52
N PHE A 95 7.19 0.21 12.13
CA PHE A 95 6.10 0.01 13.06
C PHE A 95 6.17 -1.34 13.79
N TYR A 96 6.49 -2.44 13.10
CA TYR A 96 6.46 -3.78 13.68
C TYR A 96 7.68 -4.08 14.56
N ASP A 97 8.86 -3.64 14.13
CA ASP A 97 10.15 -3.96 14.75
C ASP A 97 10.72 -2.77 15.56
N GLY A 98 10.26 -1.56 15.26
CA GLY A 98 10.75 -0.34 15.91
C GLY A 98 10.24 -0.16 17.35
N GLN A 99 11.09 0.42 18.19
CA GLN A 99 10.79 0.74 19.60
C GLN A 99 9.59 1.70 19.77
N GLN A 100 9.27 2.45 18.73
CA GLN A 100 8.20 3.44 18.73
C GLN A 100 6.86 2.91 18.21
N GLY A 101 6.83 1.68 17.70
CA GLY A 101 5.63 1.01 17.19
C GLY A 101 5.15 -0.10 18.12
N VAL A 102 4.90 -1.29 17.59
CA VAL A 102 4.35 -2.45 18.29
C VAL A 102 5.16 -2.84 19.52
N GLN A 103 6.49 -2.77 19.45
CA GLN A 103 7.40 -3.14 20.54
C GLN A 103 7.20 -2.31 21.82
N ARG A 104 6.62 -1.12 21.69
CA ARG A 104 6.30 -0.23 22.82
C ARG A 104 5.24 -0.82 23.76
N LEU A 105 4.37 -1.69 23.25
CA LEU A 105 3.33 -2.37 24.03
C LEU A 105 3.55 -3.88 23.97
N ALA A 106 4.27 -4.43 24.96
CA ALA A 106 4.62 -5.85 24.99
C ALA A 106 3.45 -6.84 24.74
N PRO A 107 2.23 -6.62 25.29
CA PRO A 107 1.09 -7.47 24.96
C PRO A 107 0.70 -7.48 23.47
N LEU A 108 0.84 -6.34 22.77
CA LEU A 108 0.59 -6.26 21.33
C LEU A 108 1.72 -6.96 20.55
N ALA A 109 2.97 -6.71 20.93
CA ALA A 109 4.12 -7.37 20.32
C ALA A 109 4.05 -8.89 20.38
N GLN A 110 3.65 -9.45 21.52
CA GLN A 110 3.46 -10.90 21.68
C GLN A 110 2.40 -11.48 20.74
N ARG A 111 1.32 -10.74 20.45
CA ARG A 111 0.23 -11.19 19.56
C ARG A 111 0.64 -11.16 18.09
N LEU A 112 1.49 -10.20 17.73
CA LEU A 112 1.94 -10.02 16.36
C LEU A 112 3.27 -10.75 16.09
N ALA A 113 3.94 -11.29 17.10
CA ALA A 113 5.25 -11.94 16.96
C ALA A 113 5.23 -13.00 15.83
N THR A 114 6.10 -12.82 14.85
CA THR A 114 6.30 -13.71 13.71
C THR A 114 7.80 -13.81 13.45
N ASP A 115 8.30 -15.01 13.18
CA ASP A 115 9.71 -15.24 12.88
C ASP A 115 9.97 -15.03 11.38
N PHE A 116 10.80 -14.03 11.06
CA PHE A 116 11.22 -13.69 9.70
C PHE A 116 12.74 -13.90 9.49
N THR A 117 13.41 -14.62 10.40
CA THR A 117 14.87 -14.84 10.36
C THR A 117 15.31 -15.88 9.33
N THR A 118 14.39 -16.76 8.90
CA THR A 118 14.64 -17.80 7.90
C THR A 118 14.51 -17.27 6.47
N ASP A 119 14.85 -18.12 5.49
CA ASP A 119 14.70 -17.81 4.06
C ASP A 119 13.25 -17.35 3.74
N PRO A 120 13.06 -16.11 3.24
CA PRO A 120 11.74 -15.54 2.98
C PRO A 120 10.84 -16.35 2.05
N ARG A 121 11.43 -17.20 1.19
CA ARG A 121 10.66 -18.05 0.28
C ARG A 121 9.80 -19.09 0.99
N PHE A 122 10.11 -19.37 2.26
CA PHE A 122 9.39 -20.35 3.08
C PHE A 122 8.64 -19.69 4.25
N ASP A 123 8.43 -18.37 4.20
CA ASP A 123 7.57 -17.69 5.16
C ASP A 123 6.17 -18.33 5.18
N ASN A 124 5.63 -18.57 6.38
CA ASN A 124 4.34 -19.25 6.52
C ASN A 124 3.19 -18.28 6.15
N PRO A 125 2.41 -18.54 5.08
CA PRO A 125 1.31 -17.65 4.68
C PRO A 125 0.13 -17.66 5.67
N ARG A 126 0.13 -18.56 6.67
CA ARG A 126 -0.84 -18.61 7.76
C ARG A 126 -0.34 -17.94 9.04
N ALA A 127 0.85 -17.35 9.03
CA ALA A 127 1.34 -16.57 10.16
C ALA A 127 0.50 -15.30 10.36
N VAL A 128 0.58 -14.70 11.55
CA VAL A 128 -0.15 -13.47 11.88
C VAL A 128 0.38 -12.26 11.10
N GLN A 129 1.65 -12.28 10.71
CA GLN A 129 2.23 -11.30 9.78
C GLN A 129 2.62 -11.98 8.47
N ILE A 130 2.44 -11.25 7.36
CA ILE A 130 2.91 -11.64 6.04
C ILE A 130 3.92 -10.60 5.57
N ARG A 131 5.16 -11.04 5.32
CA ARG A 131 6.21 -10.19 4.76
C ARG A 131 6.00 -10.06 3.25
N LEU A 132 5.84 -8.82 2.79
CA LEU A 132 5.80 -8.52 1.36
C LEU A 132 7.23 -8.30 0.85
N PRO A 133 7.74 -9.14 -0.08
CA PRO A 133 9.05 -8.90 -0.67
C PRO A 133 9.01 -7.64 -1.54
N GLY A 134 10.15 -6.94 -1.60
CA GLY A 134 10.31 -5.82 -2.53
C GLY A 134 10.18 -6.26 -3.99
N PHE A 135 9.87 -5.31 -4.86
CA PHE A 135 9.82 -5.57 -6.30
C PHE A 135 11.21 -5.94 -6.84
N ASN A 136 11.25 -7.02 -7.60
CA ASN A 136 12.34 -7.36 -8.49
C ASN A 136 11.93 -7.11 -9.96
N GLN A 137 12.89 -7.25 -10.88
CA GLN A 137 12.67 -7.05 -12.31
C GLN A 137 11.46 -7.84 -12.83
N LYS A 138 11.37 -9.13 -12.50
CA LYS A 138 10.29 -10.01 -12.96
C LYS A 138 8.92 -9.54 -12.46
N SER A 139 8.82 -9.17 -11.18
CA SER A 139 7.57 -8.63 -10.61
C SER A 139 7.22 -7.25 -11.18
N LEU A 140 8.20 -6.43 -11.54
CA LEU A 140 7.96 -5.13 -12.14
C LEU A 140 7.41 -5.26 -13.57
N VAL A 141 7.98 -6.17 -14.36
CA VAL A 141 7.44 -6.51 -15.68
C VAL A 141 6.02 -7.04 -15.54
N GLY A 142 5.77 -8.00 -14.64
CA GLY A 142 4.41 -8.51 -14.40
C GLY A 142 3.41 -7.42 -14.01
N LEU A 143 3.82 -6.48 -13.16
CA LEU A 143 3.01 -5.30 -12.83
C LEU A 143 2.76 -4.44 -14.07
N GLY A 144 3.78 -4.16 -14.87
CA GLY A 144 3.65 -3.36 -16.10
C GLY A 144 2.70 -3.98 -17.13
N LEU A 145 2.79 -5.30 -17.35
CA LEU A 145 1.89 -6.02 -18.24
C LEU A 145 0.45 -5.96 -17.74
N THR A 146 0.25 -6.21 -16.43
CA THR A 146 -1.09 -6.14 -15.82
C THR A 146 -1.71 -4.75 -15.97
N ILE A 147 -0.92 -3.70 -15.75
CA ILE A 147 -1.39 -2.31 -15.88
C ILE A 147 -1.63 -1.93 -17.34
N ARG A 148 -0.76 -2.31 -18.27
CA ARG A 148 -0.98 -2.11 -19.71
C ARG A 148 -2.27 -2.78 -20.16
N ASP A 149 -2.50 -4.02 -19.77
CA ASP A 149 -3.68 -4.77 -20.22
C ASP A 149 -4.96 -4.15 -19.63
N LEU A 150 -4.94 -3.76 -18.35
CA LEU A 150 -6.03 -3.03 -17.71
C LEU A 150 -6.30 -1.67 -18.37
N TYR A 151 -5.23 -0.93 -18.71
CA TYR A 151 -5.34 0.33 -19.43
C TYR A 151 -5.99 0.14 -20.79
N ALA A 152 -5.48 -0.84 -21.55
CA ALA A 152 -5.94 -1.13 -22.90
C ALA A 152 -7.42 -1.56 -22.94
N ASP A 153 -7.99 -2.12 -21.88
CA ASP A 153 -9.42 -2.44 -21.82
C ASP A 153 -10.34 -1.20 -21.84
N ALA A 154 -9.81 -0.04 -21.47
CA ALA A 154 -10.54 1.24 -21.44
C ALA A 154 -10.00 2.28 -22.44
N ALA A 155 -9.01 1.92 -23.25
CA ALA A 155 -8.34 2.80 -24.21
C ALA A 155 -9.19 3.07 -25.47
N GLU A 156 -8.92 4.18 -26.17
CA GLU A 156 -9.56 4.48 -27.46
C GLU A 156 -9.04 3.56 -28.57
N MET A 157 -7.76 3.20 -28.52
CA MET A 157 -7.05 2.35 -29.49
C MET A 157 -6.42 1.11 -28.84
N PRO A 158 -7.23 0.18 -28.29
CA PRO A 158 -6.77 -0.96 -27.49
C PRO A 158 -5.74 -1.86 -28.21
N GLU A 159 -5.97 -2.15 -29.49
CA GLU A 159 -5.09 -2.99 -30.31
C GLU A 159 -3.74 -2.30 -30.59
N ARG A 160 -3.76 -0.97 -30.74
CA ARG A 160 -2.53 -0.19 -30.96
C ARG A 160 -1.68 -0.20 -29.69
N VAL A 161 -2.30 0.05 -28.53
CA VAL A 161 -1.60 0.02 -27.23
C VAL A 161 -0.89 -1.33 -27.03
N ARG A 162 -1.61 -2.45 -27.21
CA ARG A 162 -1.03 -3.80 -27.05
C ARG A 162 0.05 -4.12 -28.08
N LYS A 163 -0.06 -3.58 -29.30
CA LYS A 163 0.91 -3.82 -30.38
C LYS A 163 2.19 -2.99 -30.22
N VAL A 164 2.06 -1.71 -29.89
CA VAL A 164 3.19 -0.78 -29.79
C VAL A 164 3.92 -0.96 -28.46
N VAL A 165 3.16 -1.08 -27.36
CA VAL A 165 3.66 -1.34 -26.00
C VAL A 165 3.60 -2.83 -25.72
N ASP A 166 4.31 -3.61 -26.54
CA ASP A 166 4.40 -5.05 -26.40
C ASP A 166 5.14 -5.48 -25.12
N ASP A 167 5.17 -6.79 -24.86
CA ASP A 167 5.80 -7.34 -23.67
C ASP A 167 7.30 -7.01 -23.60
N GLY A 168 7.95 -6.90 -24.77
CA GLY A 168 9.36 -6.50 -24.90
C GLY A 168 9.57 -5.08 -24.42
N TYR A 169 8.76 -4.12 -24.91
CA TYR A 169 8.85 -2.72 -24.49
C TYR A 169 8.67 -2.56 -22.97
N VAL A 170 7.68 -3.26 -22.39
CA VAL A 170 7.45 -3.21 -20.94
C VAL A 170 8.66 -3.75 -20.17
N ALA A 171 9.31 -4.80 -20.67
CA ALA A 171 10.53 -5.35 -20.08
C ALA A 171 11.72 -4.39 -20.17
N ASP A 172 11.90 -3.73 -21.32
CA ASP A 172 12.97 -2.76 -21.56
C ASP A 172 12.80 -1.53 -20.67
N LEU A 173 11.58 -0.97 -20.60
CA LEU A 173 11.27 0.15 -19.72
C LEU A 173 11.48 -0.21 -18.24
N ALA A 174 11.04 -1.40 -17.82
CA ALA A 174 11.26 -1.88 -16.46
C ALA A 174 12.76 -1.98 -16.13
N LEU A 175 13.55 -2.48 -17.08
CA LEU A 175 15.01 -2.62 -16.93
C LEU A 175 15.69 -1.26 -16.85
N ALA A 176 15.32 -0.32 -17.70
CA ALA A 176 15.92 1.01 -17.72
C ALA A 176 15.60 1.80 -16.45
N VAL A 177 14.36 1.74 -15.95
CA VAL A 177 14.01 2.36 -14.66
C VAL A 177 14.76 1.70 -13.50
N GLY A 178 14.94 0.37 -13.53
CA GLY A 178 15.76 -0.34 -12.54
C GLY A 178 17.26 -0.02 -12.62
N GLY A 179 17.77 0.19 -13.83
CA GLY A 179 19.16 0.55 -14.12
C GLY A 179 19.51 1.98 -13.72
N ALA A 180 18.61 2.95 -13.98
CA ALA A 180 18.76 4.34 -13.57
C ALA A 180 18.86 4.52 -12.04
N LEU A 181 18.41 3.52 -11.27
CA LEU A 181 18.50 3.50 -9.80
C LEU A 181 19.69 2.66 -9.28
N GLY A 182 20.72 2.46 -10.11
CA GLY A 182 21.97 1.79 -9.71
C GLY A 182 21.98 0.27 -9.87
N GLY A 183 21.05 -0.30 -10.64
CA GLY A 183 21.10 -1.70 -11.11
C GLY A 183 21.00 -2.79 -10.05
N LYS A 184 20.78 -2.47 -8.76
CA LYS A 184 20.60 -3.44 -7.68
C LYS A 184 19.46 -3.02 -6.75
N VAL A 185 18.36 -3.77 -6.86
CA VAL A 185 17.22 -3.89 -5.92
C VAL A 185 16.82 -2.59 -5.24
N GLY A 186 16.49 -1.60 -6.07
CA GLY A 186 15.77 -0.39 -5.68
C GLY A 186 14.76 -0.05 -6.77
N VAL A 187 13.98 -1.03 -7.23
CA VAL A 187 12.92 -0.77 -8.22
C VAL A 187 11.92 0.17 -7.58
N ALA A 188 11.63 1.30 -8.22
CA ALA A 188 10.59 2.24 -7.80
C ALA A 188 9.32 1.98 -8.64
N PRO A 189 8.37 1.13 -8.16
CA PRO A 189 7.21 0.73 -8.96
C PRO A 189 6.35 1.94 -9.31
N ARG A 190 6.25 2.89 -8.38
CA ARG A 190 5.53 4.15 -8.57
C ARG A 190 6.11 4.97 -9.72
N LEU A 191 7.43 5.13 -9.78
CA LEU A 191 8.10 5.84 -10.86
C LEU A 191 7.89 5.10 -12.19
N PHE A 192 8.14 3.79 -12.21
CA PHE A 192 7.93 2.95 -13.39
C PHE A 192 6.50 3.08 -13.94
N LEU A 193 5.48 2.97 -13.08
CA LEU A 193 4.09 3.11 -13.49
C LEU A 193 3.76 4.52 -13.97
N LYS A 194 4.32 5.57 -13.35
CA LYS A 194 4.14 6.94 -13.81
C LYS A 194 4.67 7.12 -15.24
N LYS A 195 5.85 6.58 -15.54
CA LYS A 195 6.44 6.63 -16.88
C LYS A 195 5.63 5.78 -17.87
N LEU A 196 5.29 4.55 -17.50
CA LEU A 196 4.53 3.64 -18.36
C LEU A 196 3.16 4.23 -18.71
N VAL A 197 2.39 4.72 -17.74
CA VAL A 197 1.04 5.23 -18.01
C VAL A 197 1.10 6.60 -18.70
N GLY A 198 1.69 7.60 -18.04
CA GLY A 198 1.60 8.99 -18.50
C GLY A 198 2.49 9.33 -19.69
N ASP A 199 3.67 8.73 -19.78
CA ASP A 199 4.63 9.07 -20.83
C ASP A 199 4.59 8.12 -22.03
N VAL A 200 3.99 6.93 -21.88
CA VAL A 200 3.94 5.92 -22.93
C VAL A 200 2.49 5.59 -23.32
N LEU A 201 1.71 4.96 -22.45
CA LEU A 201 0.38 4.45 -22.79
C LEU A 201 -0.56 5.57 -23.24
N ASP A 202 -0.63 6.67 -22.50
CA ASP A 202 -1.45 7.84 -22.84
C ASP A 202 -1.10 8.41 -24.21
N ARG A 203 0.19 8.48 -24.55
CA ARG A 203 0.64 9.06 -25.82
C ARG A 203 0.44 8.10 -26.98
N VAL A 204 0.61 6.79 -26.76
CA VAL A 204 0.32 5.76 -27.77
C VAL A 204 -1.17 5.73 -28.10
N ASP A 205 -2.03 5.93 -27.10
CA ASP A 205 -3.49 5.96 -27.28
C ASP A 205 -3.96 7.26 -27.98
N GLN A 206 -3.36 8.41 -27.64
CA GLN A 206 -3.77 9.72 -28.17
C GLN A 206 -3.18 10.06 -29.55
N PHE A 207 -2.02 9.51 -29.91
CA PHE A 207 -1.28 9.92 -31.11
C PHE A 207 -0.92 8.71 -32.00
N ASP A 208 -1.51 8.68 -33.20
CA ASP A 208 -1.34 7.62 -34.20
C ASP A 208 0.10 7.45 -34.70
N ASP A 209 0.91 8.50 -34.65
CA ASP A 209 2.30 8.53 -35.12
C ASP A 209 3.32 8.40 -33.99
N PHE A 210 2.88 8.37 -32.72
CA PHE A 210 3.80 8.22 -31.59
C PHE A 210 4.28 6.77 -31.45
N ASP A 211 5.57 6.55 -31.72
CA ASP A 211 6.30 5.33 -31.38
C ASP A 211 7.22 5.61 -30.18
N PRO A 212 6.99 5.00 -29.00
CA PRO A 212 7.80 5.26 -27.82
C PRO A 212 9.26 4.80 -27.99
N ARG A 213 9.57 3.85 -28.88
CA ARG A 213 10.97 3.45 -29.13
C ARG A 213 11.77 4.51 -29.89
N GLN A 214 11.08 5.42 -30.59
CA GLN A 214 11.72 6.46 -31.40
C GLN A 214 11.58 7.85 -30.76
N HIS A 215 10.42 8.10 -30.14
CA HIS A 215 10.00 9.43 -29.71
C HIS A 215 10.03 9.63 -28.20
N TYR A 216 10.23 8.56 -27.41
CA TYR A 216 10.36 8.67 -25.96
C TYR A 216 11.79 8.36 -25.53
N ARG A 217 12.33 9.24 -24.69
CA ARG A 217 13.58 9.02 -23.97
C ARG A 217 13.27 8.99 -22.49
N LEU A 218 13.66 7.92 -21.82
CA LEU A 218 13.47 7.81 -20.38
C LEU A 218 14.40 8.79 -19.68
N THR A 219 13.81 9.76 -19.00
CA THR A 219 14.51 10.67 -18.09
C THR A 219 13.96 10.50 -16.68
N VAL A 220 14.85 10.37 -15.70
CA VAL A 220 14.49 10.26 -14.29
C VAL A 220 15.10 11.45 -13.56
N ALA A 221 14.27 12.46 -13.27
CA ALA A 221 14.72 13.61 -12.49
C ALA A 221 14.67 13.27 -10.99
N GLY A 222 15.64 13.77 -10.21
CA GLY A 222 15.68 13.55 -8.76
C GLY A 222 14.42 14.05 -8.01
N SER A 223 13.68 15.00 -8.59
CA SER A 223 12.40 15.51 -8.08
C SER A 223 11.25 14.52 -8.23
N GLU A 224 11.36 13.52 -9.11
CA GLU A 224 10.36 12.49 -9.29
C GLU A 224 10.46 11.37 -8.25
N LEU A 225 11.60 11.30 -7.56
CA LEU A 225 11.86 10.33 -6.49
C LEU A 225 11.35 10.86 -5.15
N THR A 226 10.64 10.00 -4.43
CA THR A 226 10.38 10.19 -2.99
C THR A 226 11.70 10.17 -2.20
N ASP A 227 11.69 10.72 -0.99
CA ASP A 227 12.86 10.65 -0.10
C ASP A 227 13.32 9.21 0.16
N VAL A 228 12.38 8.27 0.23
CA VAL A 228 12.68 6.84 0.40
C VAL A 228 13.37 6.27 -0.84
N GLU A 229 12.83 6.51 -2.03
CA GLU A 229 13.43 6.04 -3.30
C GLU A 229 14.79 6.71 -3.54
N ARG A 230 14.95 7.99 -3.19
CA ARG A 230 16.22 8.72 -3.28
C ARG A 230 17.27 8.16 -2.32
N ASN A 231 16.89 7.83 -1.09
CA ASN A 231 17.78 7.21 -0.11
C ASN A 231 18.18 5.79 -0.53
N LEU A 232 17.26 5.03 -1.13
CA LEU A 232 17.56 3.70 -1.70
C LEU A 232 18.55 3.82 -2.89
N ALA A 233 18.38 4.82 -3.76
CA ALA A 233 19.32 5.07 -4.85
C ALA A 233 20.71 5.53 -4.35
N ALA A 234 20.74 6.37 -3.31
CA ALA A 234 21.97 6.95 -2.76
C ALA A 234 22.78 6.00 -1.85
N THR A 235 22.12 5.09 -1.11
CA THR A 235 22.80 4.14 -0.21
C THR A 235 23.48 2.98 -0.94
N VAL A 236 23.05 2.69 -2.17
CA VAL A 236 23.56 1.60 -3.00
C VAL A 236 24.67 2.08 -3.95
N SER A 237 24.65 3.36 -4.32
CA SER A 237 25.71 4.04 -5.06
C SER A 237 26.77 4.50 -4.07
N GLY A 238 27.81 3.70 -3.83
CA GLY A 238 28.91 4.03 -2.91
C GLY A 238 29.76 5.25 -3.30
N ASP A 239 29.26 6.15 -4.15
CA ASP A 239 29.92 7.35 -4.61
C ASP A 239 28.96 8.54 -4.60
N SER A 240 29.49 9.67 -4.15
CA SER A 240 28.88 11.00 -4.17
C SER A 240 28.79 11.56 -5.60
N ALA A 241 28.13 10.85 -6.52
CA ALA A 241 27.72 11.43 -7.79
C ALA A 241 26.36 12.11 -7.58
N SER A 242 26.27 13.42 -7.86
CA SER A 242 24.98 14.10 -7.91
C SER A 242 24.11 13.39 -8.93
N ALA A 243 22.88 13.08 -8.55
CA ALA A 243 21.86 12.53 -9.43
C ALA A 243 21.34 13.63 -10.37
N ASP A 244 22.21 14.16 -11.22
CA ASP A 244 21.82 15.00 -12.34
C ASP A 244 21.73 14.11 -13.57
N ASP A 245 20.49 13.96 -14.05
CA ASP A 245 20.02 13.45 -15.34
C ASP A 245 20.79 12.25 -15.93
N ILE A 246 20.22 11.05 -15.77
CA ILE A 246 20.68 9.84 -16.47
C ILE A 246 19.84 9.66 -17.74
N ASP A 247 20.44 9.97 -18.89
CA ASP A 247 19.87 9.70 -20.21
C ASP A 247 20.10 8.23 -20.61
N LEU A 248 19.02 7.49 -20.90
CA LEU A 248 19.09 6.11 -21.41
C LEU A 248 18.37 6.01 -22.76
N GLU A 249 19.08 5.48 -23.77
CA GLU A 249 18.46 5.03 -25.03
C GLU A 249 17.82 3.66 -24.79
N LEU A 250 16.52 3.56 -25.07
CA LEU A 250 15.68 2.35 -24.96
C LEU A 250 15.58 1.66 -26.32
#